data_AF-A0A538GUC6-F1
#
_entry.id   AF-A0A538GUC6-F1
#
_cell.length_a   1.000
_cell.length_b   1.000
_cell.length_c   1.000
_cell.angle_alpha   90.00
_cell.angle_beta   90.00
_cell.angle_gamma   90.00
#
_symmetry.space_group_name_H-M   'P 1'
#
loop_
_entity.id
_entity.type
_entity.pdbx_description
1 polymer ?
#
loop_
_entity_poly.entity_id
_entity_poly.type
_entity_poly.pdbx_seq_one_letter_code
_entity_poly.pdbx_strand_id
1 'polypeptide(L)'
;MAEPADTARELAEKLVLAGVGAVALTAERADALVEELTARGGMRREEARSIVEELIGRWRNETVRLSERTGNSFAGLFRELGLVTRGEVEELELRVAQLEHRLRLIETSEPASRI
;
A
#
# COMPACT_ATOMS: atom_id res chain seq x y z
N MET A 1 -11.64 -19.15 22.43
CA MET A 1 -12.14 -18.55 21.17
C MET A 1 -11.48 -17.18 21.09
N ALA A 2 -10.49 -16.98 20.21
CA ALA A 2 -9.79 -15.69 20.12
C ALA A 2 -10.67 -14.67 19.40
N GLU A 3 -10.72 -13.44 19.87
CA GLU A 3 -11.49 -12.38 19.24
C GLU A 3 -10.87 -11.99 17.88
N PRO A 4 -11.68 -11.62 16.87
CA PRO A 4 -11.19 -11.23 15.55
C PRO A 4 -10.22 -10.03 15.58
N ALA A 5 -10.30 -9.18 16.61
CA ALA A 5 -9.40 -8.04 16.80
C ALA A 5 -7.95 -8.46 17.14
N ASP A 6 -7.75 -9.53 17.90
CA ASP A 6 -6.41 -10.01 18.28
C ASP A 6 -5.68 -10.60 17.07
N THR A 7 -6.41 -11.27 16.19
CA THR A 7 -5.84 -11.87 14.97
C THR A 7 -5.39 -10.80 13.97
N ALA A 8 -6.17 -9.72 13.84
CA ALA A 8 -5.81 -8.59 12.96
C ALA A 8 -4.57 -7.85 13.46
N ARG A 9 -4.44 -7.65 14.78
CA ARG A 9 -3.27 -7.02 15.39
C ARG A 9 -2.00 -7.87 15.19
N GLU A 10 -2.09 -9.17 15.40
CA GLU A 10 -0.96 -10.08 15.22
C GLU A 10 -0.49 -10.13 13.75
N LEU A 11 -1.43 -10.07 12.79
CA LEU A 11 -1.10 -9.98 11.37
C LEU A 11 -0.40 -8.67 11.03
N ALA A 12 -0.89 -7.54 11.56
CA ALA A 12 -0.28 -6.23 11.35
C ALA A 12 1.15 -6.18 11.92
N GLU A 13 1.37 -6.74 13.11
CA GLU A 13 2.68 -6.82 13.75
C GLU A 13 3.66 -7.67 12.92
N LYS A 14 3.21 -8.82 12.42
CA LYS A 14 3.99 -9.68 11.52
C LYS A 14 4.32 -8.99 10.19
N LEU A 15 3.38 -8.24 9.63
CA LEU A 15 3.58 -7.49 8.38
C LEU A 15 4.56 -6.32 8.56
N VAL A 16 4.50 -5.60 9.69
CA VAL A 16 5.47 -4.55 10.01
C VAL A 16 6.86 -5.15 10.16
N LEU A 17 7.01 -6.23 10.94
CA LEU A 17 8.29 -6.91 11.13
C LEU A 17 8.85 -7.47 9.81
N ALA A 18 8.00 -7.99 8.92
CA ALA A 18 8.40 -8.41 7.57
C ALA A 18 8.77 -7.22 6.67
N GLY A 19 8.07 -6.09 6.80
CA GLY A 19 8.30 -4.85 6.06
C GLY A 19 9.58 -4.10 6.44
N VAL A 20 10.13 -4.35 7.63
CA VAL A 20 11.42 -3.79 8.07
C VAL A 20 12.56 -4.14 7.11
N GLY A 21 12.48 -5.25 6.38
CA GLY A 21 13.44 -5.61 5.33
C GLY A 21 13.38 -4.73 4.08
N ALA A 22 12.20 -4.21 3.72
CA ALA A 22 11.98 -3.39 2.53
C ALA A 22 12.39 -1.92 2.72
N VAL A 23 12.38 -1.44 3.97
CA VAL A 23 12.72 -0.04 4.34
C VAL A 23 14.19 0.09 4.76
N ALA A 24 14.91 -1.01 4.97
CA ALA A 24 16.32 -1.01 5.40
C ALA A 24 17.33 -0.56 4.32
N LEU A 25 16.88 -0.23 3.10
CA LEU A 25 17.70 0.31 2.02
C LEU A 25 17.96 1.81 2.21
N THR A 26 18.81 2.17 3.20
CA THR A 26 19.34 3.54 3.36
C THR A 26 20.70 3.69 2.70
N ALA A 27 21.13 4.93 2.43
CA ALA A 27 22.44 5.21 1.83
C ALA A 27 23.58 4.63 2.69
N GLU A 28 23.48 4.74 4.02
CA GLU A 28 24.45 4.19 4.97
C GLU A 28 24.54 2.67 4.90
N ARG A 29 23.42 1.97 4.63
CA ARG A 29 23.40 0.51 4.48
C ARG A 29 23.94 0.08 3.13
N ALA A 30 23.75 0.87 2.08
CA ALA A 30 24.36 0.63 0.78
C ALA A 30 25.90 0.76 0.87
N ASP A 31 26.41 1.79 1.53
CA ASP A 31 27.85 1.98 1.74
C ASP A 31 28.47 0.84 2.56
N ALA A 32 27.77 0.36 3.60
CA ALA A 32 28.21 -0.80 4.38
C ALA A 32 28.32 -2.08 3.54
N LEU A 33 27.40 -2.31 2.62
CA LEU A 33 27.45 -3.46 1.68
C LEU A 33 28.63 -3.33 0.71
N VAL A 34 28.90 -2.12 0.21
CA VAL A 34 30.07 -1.86 -0.64
C VAL A 34 31.37 -2.17 0.10
N GLU A 35 31.47 -1.78 1.37
CA GLU A 35 32.63 -2.09 2.21
C GLU A 35 32.79 -3.58 2.47
N GLU A 36 31.70 -4.29 2.75
CA GLU A 36 31.72 -5.73 2.98
C GLU A 36 32.16 -6.51 1.73
N LEU A 37 31.69 -6.09 0.55
CA LEU A 37 32.09 -6.67 -0.75
C LEU A 37 33.55 -6.38 -1.10
N THR A 38 34.02 -5.17 -0.81
CA THR A 38 35.43 -4.79 -0.99
C THR A 38 36.33 -5.61 -0.05
N ALA A 39 35.93 -5.74 1.23
CA ALA A 39 36.70 -6.42 2.26
C ALA A 39 36.75 -7.94 2.10
N ARG A 40 35.66 -8.57 1.64
CA ARG A 40 35.58 -10.04 1.47
C ARG A 40 35.98 -10.52 0.08
N GLY A 41 35.73 -9.73 -0.97
CA GLY A 41 35.93 -10.14 -2.36
C GLY A 41 37.25 -9.70 -2.98
N GLY A 42 38.02 -8.83 -2.33
CA GLY A 42 39.23 -8.23 -2.91
C GLY A 42 38.92 -7.36 -4.15
N MET A 43 37.66 -7.00 -4.32
CA MET A 43 37.13 -6.21 -5.43
C MET A 43 37.41 -4.72 -5.21
N ARG A 44 37.59 -3.96 -6.30
CA ARG A 44 37.75 -2.50 -6.21
C ARG A 44 36.45 -1.86 -5.74
N ARG A 45 36.56 -0.79 -4.94
CA ARG A 45 35.40 -0.10 -4.34
C ARG A 45 34.40 0.35 -5.40
N GLU A 46 34.88 0.80 -6.55
CA GLU A 46 34.04 1.22 -7.68
C GLU A 46 33.22 0.06 -8.28
N GLU A 47 33.80 -1.13 -8.40
CA GLU A 47 33.09 -2.33 -8.86
C GLU A 47 32.03 -2.78 -7.86
N ALA A 48 32.35 -2.78 -6.56
CA ALA A 48 31.40 -3.11 -5.50
C ALA A 48 30.23 -2.13 -5.47
N ARG A 49 30.53 -0.83 -5.61
CA ARG A 49 29.53 0.23 -5.69
C ARG A 49 28.58 0.05 -6.87
N SER A 50 29.11 -0.22 -8.07
CA SER A 50 28.29 -0.44 -9.26
C SER A 50 27.33 -1.63 -9.09
N ILE A 51 27.80 -2.73 -8.49
CA ILE A 51 26.97 -3.93 -8.26
C ILE A 51 25.84 -3.63 -7.26
N VAL A 52 26.16 -2.94 -6.17
CA VAL A 52 25.15 -2.56 -5.16
C VAL A 52 24.14 -1.59 -5.76
N GLU A 53 24.59 -0.57 -6.51
CA GLU A 53 23.70 0.39 -7.17
C GLU A 53 22.77 -0.29 -8.20
N GLU A 54 23.28 -1.23 -9.01
CA GLU A 54 22.46 -2.01 -9.95
C GLU A 54 21.45 -2.92 -9.25
N LEU A 55 21.83 -3.54 -8.12
CA LEU A 55 20.93 -4.39 -7.35
C LEU A 55 19.79 -3.57 -6.75
N ILE A 56 20.11 -2.43 -6.15
CA ILE A 56 19.13 -1.49 -5.57
C ILE A 56 18.23 -0.93 -6.68
N GLY A 57 18.80 -0.55 -7.82
CA GLY A 57 18.05 -0.03 -8.97
C GLY A 57 17.05 -1.04 -9.52
N ARG A 58 17.45 -2.30 -9.67
CA ARG A 58 16.55 -3.41 -10.06
C ARG A 58 15.46 -3.64 -9.02
N TRP A 59 15.82 -3.65 -7.74
CA TRP A 59 14.87 -3.86 -6.65
C TRP A 59 13.82 -2.75 -6.59
N ARG A 60 14.23 -1.48 -6.73
CA ARG A 60 13.29 -0.35 -6.81
C ARG A 60 12.33 -0.47 -8.00
N ASN A 61 12.83 -0.82 -9.18
CA ASN A 61 11.99 -1.03 -10.35
C ASN A 61 10.99 -2.19 -10.18
N GLU A 62 11.41 -3.27 -9.53
CA GLU A 62 10.53 -4.42 -9.26
C GLU A 62 9.48 -4.09 -8.20
N THR A 63 9.86 -3.39 -7.13
CA THR A 63 8.93 -2.94 -6.07
C THR A 63 7.87 -1.98 -6.61
N VAL A 64 8.21 -1.07 -7.53
CA VAL A 64 7.24 -0.19 -8.19
C VAL A 64 6.22 -1.01 -9.00
N ARG A 65 6.67 -1.99 -9.78
CA ARG A 65 5.80 -2.88 -10.56
C ARG A 65 4.94 -3.79 -9.68
N LEU A 66 5.51 -4.25 -8.56
CA LEU A 66 4.76 -5.02 -7.57
C LEU A 66 3.70 -4.16 -6.91
N SER A 67 4.02 -2.93 -6.50
CA SER A 67 3.08 -1.99 -5.86
C SER A 67 1.82 -1.78 -6.69
N GLU A 68 1.97 -1.56 -8.00
CA GLU A 68 0.84 -1.39 -8.93
C GLU A 68 -0.06 -2.64 -9.01
N ARG A 69 0.52 -3.85 -9.02
CA ARG A 69 -0.24 -5.12 -9.03
C ARG A 69 -0.85 -5.46 -7.67
N THR A 70 -0.22 -4.99 -6.62
CA THR A 70 -0.54 -5.31 -5.22
C THR A 70 -1.76 -4.53 -4.74
N GLY A 71 -1.97 -3.29 -5.21
CA GLY A 71 -3.16 -2.50 -4.90
C GLY A 71 -4.48 -3.21 -5.25
N ASN A 72 -4.53 -3.90 -6.39
CA ASN A 72 -5.72 -4.63 -6.82
C ASN A 72 -5.95 -5.94 -6.04
N SER A 73 -4.86 -6.56 -5.58
CA SER A 73 -4.90 -7.82 -4.83
C SER A 73 -5.31 -7.61 -3.37
N PHE A 74 -4.87 -6.51 -2.74
CA PHE A 74 -5.26 -6.18 -1.38
C PHE A 74 -6.73 -5.84 -1.24
N ALA A 75 -7.36 -5.21 -2.24
CA ALA A 75 -8.80 -4.96 -2.22
C ALA A 75 -9.63 -6.25 -2.16
N GLY A 76 -9.16 -7.33 -2.80
CA GLY A 76 -9.77 -8.66 -2.69
C GLY A 76 -9.65 -9.24 -1.28
N LEU A 77 -8.44 -9.18 -0.72
CA LEU A 77 -8.17 -9.67 0.64
C LEU A 77 -8.93 -8.90 1.72
N PHE A 78 -9.05 -7.57 1.61
CA PHE A 78 -9.83 -6.78 2.57
C PHE A 78 -11.30 -7.20 2.56
N ARG A 79 -11.90 -7.42 1.38
CA ARG A 79 -13.28 -7.91 1.28
C ARG A 79 -13.47 -9.30 1.88
N GLU A 80 -12.53 -10.23 1.66
CA GLU A 80 -12.58 -11.56 2.27
C GLU A 80 -12.51 -11.50 3.81
N LEU A 81 -11.78 -10.52 4.35
CA LEU A 81 -11.70 -10.25 5.80
C LEU A 81 -12.87 -9.40 6.33
N GLY A 82 -13.82 -9.02 5.49
CA GLY A 82 -14.96 -8.16 5.87
C GLY A 82 -14.56 -6.70 6.13
N LEU A 83 -13.38 -6.27 5.67
CA LEU A 83 -12.86 -4.92 5.79
C LEU A 83 -13.17 -4.12 4.52
N VAL A 84 -13.59 -2.87 4.69
CA VAL A 84 -13.80 -1.91 3.60
C VAL A 84 -12.67 -0.88 3.59
N THR A 85 -12.22 -0.49 2.40
CA THR A 85 -11.20 0.55 2.27
C THR A 85 -11.82 1.94 2.45
N ARG A 86 -11.01 2.90 2.88
CA ARG A 86 -11.46 4.29 3.01
C ARG A 86 -11.98 4.89 1.71
N GLY A 87 -11.35 4.57 0.58
CA GLY A 87 -11.78 5.04 -0.74
C GLY A 87 -13.16 4.50 -1.13
N GLU A 88 -13.45 3.23 -0.83
CA GLU A 88 -14.78 2.64 -1.06
C GLU A 88 -15.87 3.35 -0.21
N VAL A 89 -15.55 3.75 1.02
CA VAL A 89 -16.46 4.53 1.88
C VAL A 89 -16.69 5.92 1.32
N GLU A 90 -15.64 6.64 0.93
CA GLU A 90 -15.74 7.99 0.35
C GLU A 90 -16.55 7.99 -0.97
N GLU A 91 -16.38 6.96 -1.81
CA GLU A 91 -17.18 6.78 -3.02
C GLU A 91 -18.67 6.57 -2.69
N LEU A 92 -18.97 5.73 -1.70
CA LEU A 92 -20.34 5.49 -1.22
C LEU A 92 -20.98 6.77 -0.66
N GLU A 93 -20.26 7.53 0.15
CA GLU A 93 -20.71 8.82 0.68
C GLU A 93 -21.06 9.80 -0.43
N LEU A 94 -20.22 9.89 -1.47
CA LEU A 94 -20.48 10.74 -2.63
C LEU A 94 -21.75 10.31 -3.38
N ARG A 95 -21.93 9.00 -3.59
CA ARG A 95 -23.12 8.46 -4.27
C ARG A 95 -24.39 8.72 -3.46
N VAL A 96 -24.34 8.58 -2.13
CA VAL A 96 -25.46 8.91 -1.24
C VAL A 96 -25.80 10.39 -1.34
N ALA A 97 -24.82 11.28 -1.25
CA ALA A 97 -25.04 12.73 -1.36
C ALA A 97 -25.72 13.13 -2.70
N GLN A 98 -25.32 12.49 -3.80
CA GLN A 98 -25.95 12.70 -5.11
C GLN A 98 -27.40 12.21 -5.15
N LEU A 99 -27.67 11.03 -4.57
CA LEU A 99 -29.02 10.48 -4.50
C LEU A 99 -29.94 11.36 -3.66
N GLU A 100 -29.47 11.82 -2.50
CA GLU A 100 -30.23 12.75 -1.65
C GLU A 100 -30.51 14.08 -2.35
N HIS A 101 -29.55 14.62 -3.10
CA HIS A 101 -29.76 15.84 -3.87
C HIS A 101 -30.85 15.65 -4.94
N ARG A 102 -30.81 14.54 -5.67
CA ARG A 102 -31.84 14.19 -6.67
C ARG A 102 -33.21 13.99 -6.03
N LEU A 103 -33.26 13.31 -4.89
CA LEU A 103 -34.50 13.09 -4.14
C LEU A 103 -35.13 14.43 -3.74
N ARG A 104 -34.33 15.35 -3.18
CA ARG A 104 -34.80 16.71 -2.84
C ARG A 104 -35.37 17.45 -4.04
N LEU A 105 -34.73 17.35 -5.21
CA LEU A 105 -35.25 17.98 -6.44
C LEU A 105 -36.61 17.41 -6.85
N ILE A 106 -36.82 16.09 -6.70
CA ILE A 106 -38.10 15.44 -7.02
C ILE A 106 -39.17 15.85 -6.02
N GLU A 107 -38.88 15.77 -4.73
CA GLU A 107 -39.81 16.14 -3.65
C GLU A 107 -40.21 17.62 -3.71
N THR A 108 -39.27 18.50 -4.06
CA THR A 108 -39.55 19.94 -4.20
C THR A 108 -40.32 20.24 -5.49
N SER A 109 -40.29 19.35 -6.48
CA SER A 109 -41.03 19.53 -7.75
C SER A 109 -42.50 19.08 -7.66
N GLU A 110 -42.94 18.43 -6.56
CA GLU A 110 -44.30 17.88 -6.43
C GLU A 110 -45.38 18.66 -5.62
N PRO A 111 -45.21 19.90 -5.10
CA PRO A 111 -46.35 20.60 -4.45
C PRO A 111 -47.05 21.69 -5.29
N ALA A 112 -46.75 21.90 -6.58
CA ALA A 112 -47.31 23.04 -7.34
C ALA A 112 -48.23 22.71 -8.54
N SER A 113 -48.66 21.44 -8.71
CA SER A 113 -49.57 21.06 -9.83
C SER A 113 -50.90 20.46 -9.38
N ARG A 114 -51.26 20.55 -8.09
CA ARG A 114 -52.55 20.07 -7.60
C ARG A 114 -53.22 21.20 -6.82
N ILE A 115 -54.04 21.97 -7.53
CA ILE A 115 -55.22 22.78 -7.17
C ILE A 115 -55.25 24.05 -8.02
#